data_AF-A0A6P1U627-F1
#
_entry.id   AF-A0A6P1U627-F1
#
_cell.length_a   1.000
_cell.length_b   1.000
_cell.length_c   1.000
_cell.angle_alpha   90.00
_cell.angle_beta   90.00
_cell.angle_gamma   90.00
#
_symmetry.space_group_name_H-M   'P 1'
#
loop_
_entity.id
_entity.type
_entity.pdbx_description
1 polymer ?
#
loop_
_entity_poly.entity_id
_entity_poly.type
_entity_poly.pdbx_seq_one_letter_code
_entity_poly.pdbx_strand_id
1 'polypeptide(L)'
;MRTTVELTDDLHEQVRRRAQREGLSLARMLGSLVEQALRQPAGNPPVHQQSGRFQVIAPASHNAKVSSAAVQKVLDEEGIL
;
A
#
# COMPACT_ATOMS: atom_id res chain seq x y z
N MET A 1 -25.97 -5.47 9.75
CA MET A 1 -26.28 -4.04 9.59
C MET A 1 -26.07 -3.68 8.12
N ARG A 2 -27.01 -2.97 7.49
CA ARG A 2 -26.89 -2.52 6.09
C ARG A 2 -26.58 -1.03 6.11
N THR A 3 -25.51 -0.62 5.45
CA THR A 3 -25.09 0.77 5.37
C THR A 3 -25.11 1.21 3.91
N THR A 4 -25.64 2.39 3.65
CA THR A 4 -25.58 3.04 2.33
C THR A 4 -24.50 4.11 2.39
N VAL A 5 -23.65 4.16 1.37
CA VAL A 5 -22.52 5.10 1.29
C VAL A 5 -22.53 5.73 -0.09
N GLU A 6 -22.35 7.05 -0.15
CA GLU A 6 -22.19 7.76 -1.41
C GLU A 6 -20.71 7.72 -1.83
N LEU A 7 -20.47 7.33 -3.08
CA LEU A 7 -19.15 7.23 -3.69
C LEU A 7 -19.16 8.01 -4.98
N THR A 8 -18.05 8.67 -5.30
CA THR A 8 -17.88 9.26 -6.63
C THR A 8 -17.81 8.15 -7.68
N ASP A 9 -18.30 8.43 -8.89
CA ASP A 9 -18.36 7.45 -9.97
C ASP A 9 -16.98 6.86 -10.30
N ASP A 10 -15.94 7.71 -10.30
CA ASP A 10 -14.56 7.29 -10.53
C ASP A 10 -14.09 6.28 -9.48
N LEU A 11 -14.40 6.53 -8.21
CA LEU A 11 -13.98 5.65 -7.12
C LEU A 11 -14.74 4.33 -7.16
N HIS A 12 -16.04 4.39 -7.47
CA HIS A 12 -16.86 3.20 -7.69
C HIS A 12 -16.28 2.33 -8.82
N GLU A 13 -15.93 2.91 -9.96
CA GLU A 13 -15.32 2.19 -11.09
C GLU A 13 -13.94 1.61 -10.74
N GLN A 14 -13.10 2.35 -10.02
CA GLN A 14 -11.78 1.85 -9.59
C GLN A 14 -11.91 0.63 -8.67
N VAL A 15 -12.81 0.69 -7.68
CA VAL A 15 -13.03 -0.42 -6.75
C VAL A 15 -13.64 -1.61 -7.48
N ARG A 16 -14.57 -1.39 -8.42
CA ARG A 16 -15.16 -2.44 -9.26
C ARG A 16 -14.11 -3.17 -10.10
N ARG A 17 -13.24 -2.44 -10.80
CA ARG A 17 -12.14 -3.02 -11.59
C ARG A 17 -11.16 -3.80 -10.72
N ARG A 18 -10.88 -3.31 -9.51
CA ARG A 18 -10.05 -4.03 -8.55
C ARG A 18 -10.72 -5.33 -8.08
N ALA A 19 -12.00 -5.29 -7.73
CA ALA A 19 -12.77 -6.46 -7.34
C ALA A 19 -12.80 -7.54 -8.43
N GLN A 20 -12.97 -7.13 -9.70
CA GLN A 20 -12.92 -8.04 -10.84
C GLN A 20 -11.54 -8.69 -11.02
N ARG A 21 -10.45 -7.93 -10.91
CA ARG A 21 -9.09 -8.45 -11.01
C ARG A 21 -8.77 -9.47 -9.92
N GLU A 22 -9.30 -9.25 -8.71
CA GLU A 22 -9.08 -10.13 -7.56
C GLU A 22 -10.12 -11.27 -7.47
N GLY A 23 -11.10 -11.33 -8.39
CA GLY A 23 -12.14 -12.36 -8.39
C GLY A 23 -13.11 -12.25 -7.20
N LEU A 24 -13.25 -11.05 -6.61
CA LEU A 24 -14.07 -10.79 -5.43
C LEU A 24 -15.33 -10.02 -5.79
N SER A 25 -16.37 -10.14 -4.94
CA SER A 25 -17.54 -9.28 -5.04
C SER A 25 -17.21 -7.85 -4.59
N LEU A 26 -17.89 -6.86 -5.18
CA LEU A 26 -17.69 -5.45 -4.84
C LEU A 26 -17.89 -5.17 -3.34
N ALA A 27 -18.92 -5.77 -2.73
CA ALA A 27 -19.19 -5.62 -1.30
C ALA A 27 -18.06 -6.18 -0.43
N ARG A 28 -17.48 -7.33 -0.81
CA ARG A 28 -16.36 -7.93 -0.08
C ARG A 28 -15.08 -7.11 -0.22
N MET A 29 -14.85 -6.53 -1.40
CA MET A 29 -13.75 -5.59 -1.65
C MET A 29 -13.89 -4.31 -0.79
N LEU A 30 -15.09 -3.73 -0.74
CA LEU A 30 -15.33 -2.54 0.09
C LEU A 30 -15.12 -2.85 1.58
N GLY A 31 -15.62 -4.00 2.05
CA GLY A 31 -15.41 -4.44 3.42
C GLY A 31 -13.94 -4.61 3.78
N SER A 32 -13.15 -5.25 2.90
CA SER A 32 -11.73 -5.44 3.16
C SER A 32 -10.94 -4.13 3.19
N LEU A 33 -11.28 -3.17 2.31
CA LEU A 33 -10.65 -1.84 2.32
C LEU A 33 -10.95 -1.07 3.59
N VAL A 34 -12.19 -1.13 4.09
CA VAL A 34 -12.57 -0.50 5.37
C VAL A 34 -11.82 -1.17 6.53
N GLU A 35 -11.76 -2.50 6.57
CA GLU A 35 -10.99 -3.21 7.60
C GLU A 35 -9.50 -2.87 7.55
N GLN A 36 -8.91 -2.75 6.36
CA GLN A 36 -7.52 -2.35 6.19
C GLN A 36 -7.29 -0.93 6.71
N ALA A 37 -8.18 0.02 6.40
CA ALA A 37 -8.10 1.39 6.88
C ALA A 37 -8.22 1.48 8.41
N LEU A 38 -9.06 0.65 9.03
CA LEU A 38 -9.21 0.59 10.49
C LEU A 38 -8.03 -0.10 11.19
N ARG A 39 -7.39 -1.07 10.53
CA ARG A 39 -6.22 -1.80 11.07
C ARG A 39 -4.92 -1.05 10.87
N GLN A 40 -4.84 -0.16 9.89
CA GLN A 40 -3.72 0.76 9.83
C GLN A 40 -3.80 1.64 11.08
N PRO A 41 -2.80 1.59 11.99
CA PRO A 41 -2.67 2.67 12.96
C PRO A 41 -2.61 3.96 12.15
N ALA A 42 -3.07 5.08 12.71
CA ALA A 42 -2.86 6.41 12.15
C ALA A 42 -1.34 6.68 12.11
N GLY A 43 -0.64 5.99 11.21
CA GLY A 43 0.77 6.01 11.00
C GLY A 43 1.04 7.30 10.27
N ASN A 44 1.89 8.11 10.89
CA ASN A 44 2.28 9.45 10.50
C ASN A 44 2.21 9.70 8.99
N PRO A 45 1.78 10.91 8.57
CA PRO A 45 1.87 11.31 7.18
C PRO A 45 3.27 10.99 6.65
N PRO A 46 3.40 10.44 5.42
CA PRO A 46 4.69 10.13 4.84
C PRO A 46 5.56 11.39 4.90
N VAL A 47 6.69 11.29 5.59
CA VAL A 47 7.64 12.41 5.67
C VAL A 47 8.21 12.57 4.28
N HIS A 48 7.80 13.64 3.59
CA HIS A 48 8.40 14.01 2.32
C HIS A 48 9.87 14.38 2.56
N GLN A 49 10.78 13.46 2.26
CA GLN A 49 12.19 13.79 2.21
C GLN A 49 12.51 14.29 0.80
N GLN A 50 12.93 15.55 0.70
CA GLN A 50 13.53 16.09 -0.52
C GLN A 50 14.93 15.49 -0.69
N SER A 51 15.10 14.66 -1.72
CA SER A 51 16.43 14.28 -2.21
C SER A 51 16.67 15.06 -3.51
N GLY A 52 17.33 16.21 -3.39
CA GLY A 52 17.59 17.11 -4.51
C GLY A 52 16.31 17.64 -5.17
N ARG A 53 16.12 17.37 -6.47
CA ARG A 53 14.99 17.85 -7.29
C ARG A 53 13.77 16.92 -7.31
N PHE A 54 13.79 15.83 -6.56
CA PHE A 54 12.72 14.83 -6.57
C PHE A 54 12.06 14.72 -5.19
N GLN A 55 10.73 14.61 -5.20
CA GLN A 55 9.95 14.33 -4.00
C GLN A 55 9.88 12.81 -3.81
N VAL A 56 10.61 12.29 -2.82
CA VAL A 56 10.61 10.86 -2.51
C VAL A 56 9.57 10.59 -1.43
N ILE A 57 8.60 9.73 -1.73
CA ILE A 57 7.70 9.17 -0.71
C ILE A 57 8.44 8.00 -0.06
N ALA A 58 9.15 8.28 1.03
CA ALA A 58 9.80 7.24 1.82
C ALA A 58 8.78 6.63 2.80
N PRO A 59 8.67 5.29 2.89
CA PRO A 59 7.94 4.69 4.01
C PRO A 59 8.64 5.09 5.31
N ALA A 60 7.85 5.37 6.35
CA ALA A 60 8.34 5.68 7.69
C ALA A 60 8.96 4.44 8.36
N SER A 61 9.94 3.80 7.74
CA SER A 61 10.78 2.80 8.38
C SER A 61 11.92 3.52 9.08
N HIS A 62 11.77 3.59 10.39
CA HIS A 62 12.75 4.03 11.35
C HIS A 62 14.15 3.51 10.99
N ASN A 63 15.04 4.39 10.51
CA ASN A 63 16.50 4.22 10.51
C ASN A 63 17.04 2.81 10.18
N ALA A 64 16.40 2.06 9.29
CA ALA A 64 16.92 0.77 8.86
C ALA A 64 18.03 1.04 7.83
N LYS A 65 19.23 1.35 8.34
CA LYS A 65 20.46 1.31 7.54
C LYS A 65 20.69 -0.15 7.14
N VAL A 66 20.09 -0.57 6.05
CA VAL A 66 20.39 -1.87 5.45
C VAL A 66 21.83 -1.77 4.91
N SER A 67 22.74 -2.54 5.49
CA SER A 67 24.12 -2.57 5.03
C SER A 67 24.18 -3.22 3.64
N SER A 68 25.10 -2.77 2.80
CA SER A 68 25.33 -3.35 1.47
C SER A 68 25.58 -4.87 1.53
N ALA A 69 26.18 -5.35 2.63
CA ALA A 69 26.38 -6.76 2.89
C ALA A 69 25.06 -7.55 3.05
N ALA A 70 24.03 -6.95 3.65
CA ALA A 70 22.72 -7.59 3.78
C ALA A 70 22.00 -7.70 2.44
N VAL A 71 22.19 -6.71 1.55
CA VAL A 71 21.64 -6.75 0.18
C VAL A 71 22.34 -7.82 -0.67
N GLN A 72 23.67 -7.92 -0.56
CA GLN A 72 24.44 -8.93 -1.31
C GLN A 72 24.06 -10.35 -0.92
N LYS A 73 23.82 -10.59 0.37
CA LYS A 73 23.41 -11.91 0.86
C LYS A 73 22.05 -12.36 0.29
N VAL A 74 21.09 -11.44 0.20
CA VAL A 74 19.77 -11.74 -0.40
C VAL A 74 19.89 -12.01 -1.90
N LEU A 75 20.76 -11.28 -2.60
CA LEU A 75 21.03 -11.50 -4.03
C LEU A 75 21.64 -12.88 -4.30
N ASP A 76 22.57 -13.32 -3.44
CA ASP A 76 23.19 -14.65 -3.53
C ASP A 76 22.19 -15.77 -3.15
N GLU A 77 21.31 -15.54 -2.17
CA GLU A 77 20.30 -16.52 -1.73
C GLU A 77 19.14 -16.69 -2.74
N GLU A 78 18.76 -15.64 -3.47
CA GLU A 78 17.72 -15.67 -4.51
C GLU A 78 18.23 -16.14 -5.88
N GLY A 79 19.52 -16.45 -6.01
CA GLY A 79 20.08 -17.09 -7.21
C GLY A 79 19.84 -16.30 -8.50
N ILE A 80 19.97 -14.97 -8.48
CA ILE A 80 19.96 -14.15 -9.69
C ILE A 80 21.40 -14.00 -10.20
N LEU A 81 21.94 -15.11 -10.72
CA LEU A 81 23.08 -15.18 -11.62
C LEU A 81 22.89 -16.37 -12.58
#